data_AF-A0A926ADN1-F1
#
_entry.id   AF-A0A926ADN1-F1
#
_cell.length_a   1.000
_cell.length_b   1.000
_cell.length_c   1.000
_cell.angle_alpha   90.00
_cell.angle_beta   90.00
_cell.angle_gamma   90.00
#
_symmetry.space_group_name_H-M   'P 1'
#
loop_
_entity.id
_entity.type
_entity.pdbx_description
1 polymer ?
#
loop_
_entity_poly.entity_id
_entity_poly.type
_entity_poly.pdbx_seq_one_letter_code
_entity_poly.pdbx_strand_id
1 'polypeptide(L)'
;MMRPLLDPRYYGMDDLLRRPYTTATPLGSAGEYVWADAPQGWGFSGCVHFGSGGPAGGRAPVTLTLTADSEPVSVGDAIYRPSHVTLNGRHEPSGLQITEDKFITSDDVIVSVISLRNPSEDSVAFQVESAWGVPQGEIELPMGTLWVRREGPPGDDLVQRLPSGARRTLVFAVAVAPSREEAQYRVAYWRNRENPVRAQAAAYQNWFDDNAPRFDCSDPWLTKLWYHRWAVMRRLRGESAEEIAAVREISSMKSETWLQGVAEYARTQFEAGDFTNPCETDPAPSNRELREPTLNRFIAECLLGVALRGDTLRMLPALPPASEGGWSHFCLENLRSAERLLTVVWDDPSDLSFDAYQDGDMGLTIYADGRRIYHQEDLEPFDLELPL
;
A
#
# COMPACT_ATOMS: atom_id res chain seq x y z
N MET A 1 -22.42 -4.13 -20.60
CA MET A 1 -21.19 -3.97 -19.82
C MET A 1 -21.04 -5.22 -19.00
N MET A 2 -19.98 -6.00 -19.22
CA MET A 2 -19.70 -7.19 -18.40
C MET A 2 -19.50 -6.75 -16.96
N ARG A 3 -20.01 -7.52 -16.00
CA ARG A 3 -19.68 -7.31 -14.59
C ARG A 3 -18.17 -7.56 -14.41
N PRO A 4 -17.46 -6.79 -13.58
CA PRO A 4 -16.07 -7.11 -13.26
C PRO A 4 -15.94 -8.56 -12.80
N LEU A 5 -14.94 -9.28 -13.30
CA LEU A 5 -14.65 -10.64 -12.86
C LEU A 5 -14.06 -10.63 -11.46
N LEU A 6 -13.22 -9.63 -11.17
CA LEU A 6 -12.69 -9.38 -9.84
C LEU A 6 -13.47 -8.24 -9.18
N ASP A 7 -14.13 -8.51 -8.04
CA ASP A 7 -14.77 -7.46 -7.23
C ASP A 7 -13.68 -6.56 -6.64
N PRO A 8 -13.67 -5.24 -6.91
CA PRO A 8 -12.66 -4.33 -6.35
C PRO A 8 -12.57 -4.40 -4.81
N ARG A 9 -13.68 -4.72 -4.14
CA ARG A 9 -13.74 -4.85 -2.69
C ARG A 9 -13.09 -6.15 -2.18
N TYR A 10 -12.89 -7.13 -3.06
CA TYR A 10 -12.26 -8.39 -2.72
C TYR A 10 -10.79 -8.19 -2.32
N TYR A 11 -10.11 -7.18 -2.90
CA TYR A 11 -8.76 -6.77 -2.53
C TYR A 11 -8.77 -5.40 -1.85
N GLY A 12 -9.27 -5.31 -0.62
CA GLY A 12 -8.97 -4.15 0.22
C GLY A 12 -7.46 -4.07 0.44
N MET A 13 -6.77 -3.11 -0.18
CA MET A 13 -5.30 -3.02 -0.17
C MET A 13 -4.72 -2.97 1.24
N ASP A 14 -5.45 -2.28 2.13
CA ASP A 14 -5.15 -2.19 3.54
C ASP A 14 -5.20 -3.54 4.25
N ASP A 15 -6.16 -4.40 3.93
CA ASP A 15 -6.25 -5.74 4.51
C ASP A 15 -5.28 -6.72 3.86
N LEU A 16 -5.13 -6.66 2.54
CA LEU A 16 -4.24 -7.54 1.79
C LEU A 16 -2.77 -7.36 2.23
N LEU A 17 -2.35 -6.12 2.41
CA LEU A 17 -0.96 -5.76 2.74
C LEU A 17 -0.74 -5.48 4.23
N ARG A 18 -1.74 -5.77 5.08
CA ARG A 18 -1.59 -5.60 6.54
C ARG A 18 -0.48 -6.48 7.09
N ARG A 19 0.24 -5.96 8.07
CA ARG A 19 1.37 -6.62 8.76
C ARG A 19 1.71 -5.86 10.06
N PRO A 20 2.51 -6.44 10.96
CA PRO A 20 3.05 -5.70 12.11
C PRO A 20 3.81 -4.46 11.64
N TYR A 21 3.65 -3.33 12.35
CA TYR A 21 4.44 -2.14 12.10
C TYR A 21 5.64 -2.09 13.04
N THR A 22 6.84 -2.10 12.47
CA THR A 22 8.12 -2.13 13.19
C THR A 22 9.05 -1.05 12.65
N THR A 23 10.22 -0.86 13.26
CA THR A 23 11.27 0.03 12.76
C THR A 23 11.77 -0.34 11.35
N ALA A 24 11.56 -1.59 10.91
CA ALA A 24 11.92 -2.08 9.58
C ALA A 24 10.77 -1.95 8.57
N THR A 25 9.59 -1.45 8.98
CA THR A 25 8.41 -1.30 8.11
C THR A 25 8.19 0.17 7.80
N PRO A 26 8.62 0.69 6.64
CA PRO A 26 8.39 2.08 6.28
C PRO A 26 6.90 2.37 6.13
N LEU A 27 6.49 3.59 6.47
CA LEU A 27 5.14 4.09 6.27
C LEU A 27 4.82 4.06 4.77
N GLY A 28 3.70 3.42 4.43
CA GLY A 28 3.28 3.21 3.05
C GLY A 28 2.72 4.48 2.42
N SER A 29 2.00 5.27 3.22
CA SER A 29 1.37 6.49 2.75
C SER A 29 2.37 7.65 2.72
N ALA A 30 2.33 8.37 1.60
CA ALA A 30 3.23 9.47 1.27
C ALA A 30 2.51 10.46 0.35
N GLY A 31 2.97 11.71 0.42
CA GLY A 31 2.57 12.84 -0.40
C GLY A 31 3.53 13.08 -1.56
N GLU A 32 3.53 14.31 -2.08
CA GLU A 32 4.41 14.78 -3.17
C GLU A 32 5.74 15.25 -2.66
N TYR A 33 5.68 16.02 -1.58
CA TYR A 33 6.82 16.57 -0.90
C TYR A 33 7.09 15.82 0.40
N VAL A 34 6.14 15.07 0.94
CA VAL A 34 6.29 14.48 2.28
C VAL A 34 6.24 12.96 2.24
N TRP A 35 7.23 12.32 2.85
CA TRP A 35 7.26 10.88 3.05
C TRP A 35 7.92 10.55 4.39
N ALA A 36 7.77 9.33 4.86
CA ALA A 36 8.40 8.89 6.10
C ALA A 36 9.07 7.52 5.96
N ASP A 37 10.09 7.28 6.78
CA ASP A 37 10.57 5.92 7.05
C ASP A 37 9.56 5.24 7.99
N ALA A 38 9.97 4.82 9.18
CA ALA A 38 9.11 4.15 10.15
C ALA A 38 8.99 4.96 11.45
N PRO A 39 8.28 6.11 11.49
CA PRO A 39 8.06 6.87 12.72
C PRO A 39 7.39 6.00 13.80
N GLN A 40 8.06 5.84 14.94
CA GLN A 40 7.61 5.01 16.07
C GLN A 40 7.00 5.85 17.21
N GLY A 41 6.32 5.19 18.15
CA GLY A 41 5.67 5.88 19.26
C GLY A 41 4.48 6.75 18.82
N TRP A 42 3.95 7.55 19.74
CA TRP A 42 2.80 8.41 19.45
C TRP A 42 3.17 9.64 18.61
N GLY A 43 2.33 9.99 17.64
CA GLY A 43 2.61 11.06 16.68
C GLY A 43 3.71 10.68 15.67
N PHE A 44 4.24 11.68 14.98
CA PHE A 44 5.40 11.54 14.09
C PHE A 44 6.65 12.03 14.82
N SER A 45 7.21 11.14 15.65
CA SER A 45 8.34 11.42 16.56
C SER A 45 9.72 11.54 15.88
N GLY A 46 9.79 11.36 14.55
CA GLY A 46 11.02 11.40 13.76
C GLY A 46 10.80 10.82 12.36
N CYS A 47 11.86 10.70 11.57
CA CYS A 47 11.86 9.99 10.28
C CYS A 47 10.86 10.49 9.23
N VAL A 48 10.45 11.76 9.30
CA VAL A 48 9.63 12.40 8.25
C VAL A 48 10.49 13.33 7.40
N HIS A 49 10.40 13.17 6.09
CA HIS A 49 11.22 13.85 5.10
C HIS A 49 10.38 14.79 4.26
N PHE A 50 11.00 15.92 3.89
CA PHE A 50 10.41 16.99 3.10
C PHE A 50 11.28 17.11 1.83
N GLY A 51 10.79 16.60 0.71
CA GLY A 51 11.50 16.51 -0.55
C GLY A 51 12.57 15.40 -0.61
N SER A 52 13.32 15.37 -1.71
CA SER A 52 14.48 14.50 -1.96
C SER A 52 15.77 15.12 -1.42
N GLY A 53 15.94 15.18 -0.09
CA GLY A 53 17.16 15.75 0.50
C GLY A 53 17.12 16.09 1.98
N GLY A 54 16.28 15.41 2.76
CA GLY A 54 16.13 15.66 4.20
C GLY A 54 17.40 15.35 5.02
N PRO A 55 17.53 15.90 6.25
CA PRO A 55 18.60 15.52 7.16
C PRO A 55 18.55 14.01 7.47
N ALA A 56 19.71 13.41 7.71
CA ALA A 56 19.79 12.02 8.14
C ALA A 56 18.92 11.80 9.39
N GLY A 57 17.95 10.87 9.31
CA GLY A 57 16.97 10.59 10.37
C GLY A 57 15.66 11.38 10.30
N GLY A 58 15.49 12.28 9.33
CA GLY A 58 14.25 13.03 9.11
C GLY A 58 13.92 14.04 10.21
N ARG A 59 12.69 14.55 10.20
CA ARG A 59 12.13 15.52 11.16
C ARG A 59 11.02 14.86 11.99
N ALA A 60 10.74 15.44 13.15
CA ALA A 60 9.64 15.06 14.03
C ALA A 60 8.54 16.13 13.98
N PRO A 61 7.63 16.12 12.98
CA PRO A 61 6.69 17.22 12.78
C PRO A 61 5.73 17.40 13.96
N VAL A 62 5.34 16.31 14.62
CA VAL A 62 4.54 16.34 15.84
C VAL A 62 4.84 15.11 16.70
N THR A 63 5.45 15.28 17.86
CA THR A 63 5.60 14.21 18.86
C THR A 63 4.48 14.33 19.88
N LEU A 64 3.88 13.21 20.26
CA LEU A 64 2.82 13.18 21.27
C LEU A 64 3.27 12.40 22.50
N THR A 65 2.97 12.93 23.68
CA THR A 65 3.11 12.20 24.96
C THR A 65 1.72 12.10 25.56
N LEU A 66 1.28 10.88 25.89
CA LEU A 66 -0.02 10.63 26.50
C LEU A 66 0.17 10.14 27.93
N THR A 67 -0.58 10.74 28.85
CA THR A 67 -0.67 10.28 30.23
C THR A 67 -2.12 10.06 30.63
N ALA A 68 -2.34 9.10 31.53
CA ALA A 68 -3.63 8.80 32.13
C ALA A 68 -3.42 8.69 33.65
N ASP A 69 -4.22 9.41 34.42
CA ASP A 69 -4.06 9.57 35.88
C ASP A 69 -2.60 9.91 36.28
N SER A 70 -1.95 10.75 35.46
CA SER A 70 -0.54 11.20 35.59
C SER A 70 0.53 10.14 35.28
N GLU A 71 0.15 8.95 34.83
CA GLU A 71 1.08 7.91 34.39
C GLU A 71 1.17 7.83 32.86
N PRO A 72 2.36 7.63 32.27
CA PRO A 72 2.52 7.59 30.82
C PRO A 72 1.86 6.34 30.22
N VAL A 73 1.21 6.53 29.08
CA VAL A 73 0.62 5.43 28.29
C VAL A 73 1.52 5.15 27.10
N SER A 74 2.13 3.96 27.10
CA SER A 74 2.98 3.52 25.99
C SER A 74 2.16 2.85 24.88
N VAL A 75 2.72 2.83 23.67
CA VAL A 75 2.22 1.99 22.59
C VAL A 75 2.47 0.53 22.97
N GLY A 76 1.43 -0.31 22.85
CA GLY A 76 1.49 -1.75 23.04
C GLY A 76 1.73 -2.49 21.73
N ASP A 77 0.83 -2.35 20.77
CA ASP A 77 0.94 -2.96 19.43
C ASP A 77 0.76 -1.93 18.32
N ALA A 78 1.28 -2.24 17.13
CA ALA A 78 1.15 -1.41 15.96
C ALA A 78 0.96 -2.26 14.70
N ILE A 79 -0.01 -1.86 13.87
CA ILE A 79 -0.40 -2.54 12.64
C ILE A 79 -0.17 -1.58 11.48
N TYR A 80 0.63 -2.03 10.54
CA TYR A 80 0.82 -1.38 9.26
C TYR A 80 -0.34 -1.70 8.34
N ARG A 81 -0.85 -0.65 7.69
CA ARG A 81 -1.56 -0.74 6.41
C ARG A 81 -0.90 0.25 5.45
N PRO A 82 -0.95 0.01 4.13
CA PRO A 82 -0.38 0.95 3.17
C PRO A 82 -0.96 2.37 3.28
N SER A 83 -2.25 2.53 3.57
CA SER A 83 -2.85 3.86 3.65
C SER A 83 -2.58 4.58 4.99
N HIS A 84 -2.42 3.84 6.09
CA HIS A 84 -2.19 4.34 7.44
C HIS A 84 -1.61 3.27 8.37
N VAL A 85 -1.01 3.70 9.48
CA VAL A 85 -0.59 2.82 10.58
C VAL A 85 -1.52 3.05 11.76
N THR A 86 -1.96 1.96 12.39
CA THR A 86 -2.73 1.98 13.63
C THR A 86 -1.84 1.54 14.78
N LEU A 87 -1.77 2.32 15.85
CA LEU A 87 -1.05 2.01 17.08
C LEU A 87 -2.06 1.93 18.21
N ASN A 88 -1.96 0.89 19.04
CA ASN A 88 -2.84 0.69 20.17
C ASN A 88 -2.03 0.76 21.47
N GLY A 89 -2.61 1.38 22.47
CA GLY A 89 -2.07 1.45 23.82
C GLY A 89 -3.18 1.35 24.84
N ARG A 90 -2.83 0.93 26.04
CA ARG A 90 -3.75 0.82 27.17
C ARG A 90 -3.08 1.28 28.44
N HIS A 91 -3.78 2.10 29.21
CA HIS A 91 -3.38 2.39 30.58
C HIS A 91 -3.97 1.32 31.50
N GLU A 92 -3.14 0.38 31.95
CA GLU A 92 -3.59 -0.78 32.73
C GLU A 92 -4.39 -0.41 34.01
N PRO A 93 -3.96 0.56 34.85
CA PRO A 93 -4.69 0.93 36.06
C PRO A 93 -6.12 1.46 35.80
N SER A 94 -6.25 2.39 34.85
CA SER A 94 -7.54 3.06 34.56
C SER A 94 -8.42 2.31 33.56
N GLY A 95 -7.83 1.39 32.79
CA GLY A 95 -8.44 0.74 31.65
C GLY A 95 -8.59 1.61 30.39
N LEU A 96 -8.13 2.87 30.40
CA LEU A 96 -8.18 3.77 29.23
C LEU A 96 -7.51 3.12 28.02
N GLN A 97 -8.24 3.08 26.91
CA GLN A 97 -7.76 2.58 25.62
C GLN A 97 -7.44 3.75 24.71
N ILE A 98 -6.30 3.67 24.02
CA ILE A 98 -5.80 4.68 23.10
C ILE A 98 -5.51 4.00 21.77
N THR A 99 -6.05 4.55 20.70
CA THR A 99 -5.70 4.17 19.33
C THR A 99 -5.20 5.42 18.60
N GLU A 100 -4.04 5.34 17.96
CA GLU A 100 -3.59 6.33 17.00
C GLU A 100 -3.67 5.75 15.60
N ASP A 101 -4.34 6.44 14.69
CA ASP A 101 -4.17 6.22 13.26
C ASP A 101 -3.34 7.36 12.68
N LYS A 102 -2.19 7.03 12.08
CA LYS A 102 -1.29 8.04 11.48
C LYS A 102 -0.98 7.74 10.02
N PHE A 103 -0.94 8.78 9.21
CA PHE A 103 -0.73 8.67 7.77
C PHE A 103 -0.23 9.98 7.16
N ILE A 104 0.30 9.89 5.93
CA ILE A 104 0.58 11.05 5.07
C ILE A 104 -0.35 10.98 3.85
N THR A 105 -1.04 12.07 3.58
CA THR A 105 -2.00 12.16 2.47
C THR A 105 -1.27 12.45 1.15
N SER A 106 -1.93 12.18 0.01
CA SER A 106 -1.35 12.47 -1.31
C SER A 106 -1.12 13.97 -1.56
N ASP A 107 -1.85 14.82 -0.84
CA ASP A 107 -1.74 16.28 -0.84
C ASP A 107 -0.87 16.82 0.33
N ASP A 108 0.07 16.00 0.83
CA ASP A 108 1.13 16.43 1.75
C ASP A 108 0.68 16.91 3.13
N VAL A 109 -0.32 16.24 3.69
CA VAL A 109 -0.74 16.42 5.07
C VAL A 109 -0.35 15.21 5.90
N ILE A 110 0.49 15.46 6.90
CA ILE A 110 0.84 14.52 7.96
C ILE A 110 -0.30 14.58 8.98
N VAL A 111 -0.99 13.46 9.21
CA VAL A 111 -2.17 13.40 10.09
C VAL A 111 -1.96 12.35 11.16
N SER A 112 -2.20 12.72 12.42
CA SER A 112 -2.25 11.82 13.59
C SER A 112 -3.61 11.96 14.26
N VAL A 113 -4.36 10.85 14.32
CA VAL A 113 -5.71 10.78 14.87
C VAL A 113 -5.68 9.97 16.15
N ILE A 114 -5.76 10.63 17.31
CA ILE A 114 -5.83 9.97 18.62
C ILE A 114 -7.28 9.73 18.99
N SER A 115 -7.66 8.47 19.13
CA SER A 115 -8.95 8.02 19.63
C SER A 115 -8.81 7.44 21.03
N LEU A 116 -9.47 8.07 22.00
CA LEU A 116 -9.53 7.67 23.39
C LEU A 116 -10.88 7.01 23.67
N ARG A 117 -10.85 5.87 24.38
CA ARG A 117 -12.05 5.21 24.88
C ARG A 117 -11.86 4.87 26.35
N ASN A 118 -12.80 5.30 27.18
CA ASN A 118 -12.85 4.89 28.58
C ASN A 118 -13.89 3.76 28.76
N PRO A 119 -13.49 2.49 28.87
CA PRO A 119 -14.41 1.40 29.13
C PRO A 119 -14.72 1.18 30.62
N SER A 120 -14.09 1.92 31.55
CA SER A 120 -14.27 1.70 32.97
C SER A 120 -15.54 2.37 33.50
N GLU A 121 -15.93 2.04 34.72
CA GLU A 121 -17.07 2.62 35.44
C GLU A 121 -16.75 4.02 36.00
N ASP A 122 -15.47 4.38 36.08
CA ASP A 122 -15.00 5.64 36.65
C ASP A 122 -14.60 6.65 35.58
N SER A 123 -14.53 7.93 35.95
CA SER A 123 -13.95 8.94 35.06
C SER A 123 -12.43 8.91 35.13
N VAL A 124 -11.76 8.94 33.98
CA VAL A 124 -10.29 8.87 33.87
C VAL A 124 -9.73 10.24 33.52
N ALA A 125 -8.74 10.72 34.26
CA ALA A 125 -8.00 11.90 33.84
C ALA A 125 -7.00 11.52 32.75
N PHE A 126 -6.91 12.31 31.69
CA PHE A 126 -5.89 12.13 30.66
C PHE A 126 -5.30 13.46 30.23
N GLN A 127 -4.06 13.42 29.75
CA GLN A 127 -3.39 14.55 29.15
C GLN A 127 -2.68 14.11 27.87
N VAL A 128 -2.77 14.95 26.84
CA VAL A 128 -2.00 14.80 25.60
C VAL A 128 -1.09 16.02 25.46
N GLU A 129 0.21 15.81 25.52
CA GLU A 129 1.19 16.86 25.23
C GLU A 129 1.67 16.74 23.79
N SER A 130 1.73 17.87 23.08
CA SER A 130 2.25 17.93 21.71
C SER A 130 3.52 18.76 21.64
N ALA A 131 4.60 18.20 21.11
CA ALA A 131 5.81 18.92 20.76
C ALA A 131 5.93 19.04 19.23
N TRP A 132 6.03 20.26 18.73
CA TRP A 132 6.10 20.55 17.30
C TRP A 132 7.56 20.74 16.87
N GLY A 133 8.12 19.76 16.18
CA GLY A 133 9.52 19.81 15.72
C GLY A 133 9.71 20.48 14.35
N VAL A 134 8.64 21.05 13.77
CA VAL A 134 8.71 21.84 12.54
C VAL A 134 8.13 23.25 12.75
N PRO A 135 8.82 24.31 12.29
CA PRO A 135 8.29 25.66 12.36
C PRO A 135 7.10 25.82 11.41
N GLN A 136 6.19 26.73 11.76
CA GLN A 136 5.15 27.19 10.84
C GLN A 136 5.70 28.34 10.00
N GLY A 137 5.37 28.36 8.70
CA GLY A 137 5.79 29.40 7.76
C GLY A 137 6.52 28.82 6.56
N GLU A 138 7.29 29.65 5.88
CA GLU A 138 8.10 29.25 4.73
C GLU A 138 9.23 28.32 5.16
N ILE A 139 9.48 27.30 4.34
CA ILE A 139 10.64 26.42 4.40
C ILE A 139 11.33 26.42 3.04
N GLU A 140 12.65 26.57 3.04
CA GLU A 140 13.47 26.48 1.84
C GLU A 140 13.92 25.03 1.63
N LEU A 141 13.63 24.48 0.45
CA LEU A 141 14.07 23.16 0.03
C LEU A 141 14.84 23.27 -1.30
N PRO A 142 15.69 22.27 -1.65
CA PRO A 142 16.40 22.27 -2.93
C PRO A 142 15.51 22.40 -4.17
N MET A 143 14.24 21.99 -4.08
CA MET A 143 13.24 22.08 -5.14
C MET A 143 12.44 23.39 -5.16
N GLY A 144 12.65 24.28 -4.19
CA GLY A 144 11.92 25.54 -4.05
C GLY A 144 11.37 25.77 -2.64
N THR A 145 10.74 26.93 -2.45
CA THR A 145 10.09 27.33 -1.20
C THR A 145 8.74 26.62 -1.05
N LEU A 146 8.49 26.01 0.11
CA LEU A 146 7.19 25.47 0.50
C LEU A 146 6.70 26.15 1.79
N TRP A 147 5.43 25.97 2.11
CA TRP A 147 4.77 26.47 3.31
C TRP A 147 4.35 25.33 4.22
N VAL A 148 4.72 25.44 5.50
CA VAL A 148 4.28 24.52 6.56
C VAL A 148 3.21 25.19 7.41
N ARG A 149 2.08 24.49 7.57
CA ARG A 149 1.02 24.86 8.50
C ARG A 149 0.74 23.67 9.43
N ARG A 150 0.70 23.93 10.74
CA ARG A 150 0.43 22.92 11.76
C ARG A 150 -0.78 23.31 12.61
N GLU A 151 -1.67 22.35 12.86
CA GLU A 151 -2.86 22.55 13.69
C GLU A 151 -3.12 21.33 14.58
N GLY A 152 -3.49 21.60 15.83
CA GLY A 152 -3.96 20.58 16.77
C GLY A 152 -5.50 20.52 16.86
N PRO A 153 -6.03 19.67 17.75
CA PRO A 153 -7.46 19.64 18.04
C PRO A 153 -7.96 21.00 18.58
N PRO A 154 -9.27 21.28 18.52
CA PRO A 154 -9.80 22.58 18.91
C PRO A 154 -9.78 22.77 20.42
N GLY A 155 -9.49 24.00 20.84
CA GLY A 155 -9.33 24.37 22.25
C GLY A 155 -7.89 24.23 22.73
N ASP A 156 -7.59 24.92 23.83
CA ASP A 156 -6.23 24.98 24.37
C ASP A 156 -5.96 23.92 25.45
N ASP A 157 -7.02 23.23 25.92
CA ASP A 157 -6.90 22.28 27.03
C ASP A 157 -6.92 20.82 26.56
N LEU A 158 -5.72 20.24 26.53
CA LEU A 158 -5.48 18.82 26.29
C LEU A 158 -5.46 18.00 27.58
N VAL A 159 -5.73 18.61 28.74
CA VAL A 159 -5.89 17.96 30.05
C VAL A 159 -7.37 17.85 30.36
N GLN A 160 -7.93 16.64 30.33
CA GLN A 160 -9.38 16.47 30.54
C GLN A 160 -9.70 15.22 31.35
N ARG A 161 -10.97 15.14 31.79
CA ARG A 161 -11.54 13.91 32.33
C ARG A 161 -12.44 13.28 31.28
N LEU A 162 -12.21 12.01 30.97
CA LEU A 162 -13.07 11.23 30.09
C LEU A 162 -14.09 10.45 30.94
N PRO A 163 -15.41 10.73 30.83
CA PRO A 163 -16.44 10.00 31.58
C PRO A 163 -16.45 8.50 31.28
N SER A 164 -17.08 7.72 32.15
CA SER A 164 -17.34 6.30 31.91
C SER A 164 -18.08 6.08 30.57
N GLY A 165 -17.63 5.10 29.80
CA GLY A 165 -18.17 4.74 28.49
C GLY A 165 -17.89 5.76 27.37
N ALA A 166 -17.33 6.93 27.68
CA ALA A 166 -17.15 8.00 26.71
C ALA A 166 -16.00 7.72 25.73
N ARG A 167 -16.09 8.38 24.57
CA ARG A 167 -15.07 8.39 23.54
C ARG A 167 -14.68 9.81 23.21
N ARG A 168 -13.42 10.01 22.81
CA ARG A 168 -12.94 11.29 22.31
C ARG A 168 -11.94 11.09 21.20
N THR A 169 -12.00 11.95 20.19
CA THR A 169 -11.05 11.95 19.08
C THR A 169 -10.34 13.30 19.01
N LEU A 170 -9.03 13.28 18.86
CA LEU A 170 -8.16 14.44 18.70
C LEU A 170 -7.39 14.28 17.40
N VAL A 171 -7.36 15.32 16.57
CA VAL A 171 -6.67 15.29 15.28
C VAL A 171 -5.58 16.34 15.25
N PHE A 172 -4.35 15.89 15.00
CA PHE A 172 -3.19 16.73 14.74
C PHE A 172 -2.85 16.64 13.26
N ALA A 173 -2.62 17.78 12.63
CA ALA A 173 -2.32 17.84 11.20
C ALA A 173 -1.18 18.82 10.93
N VAL A 174 -0.28 18.44 10.01
CA VAL A 174 0.77 19.31 9.47
C VAL A 174 0.73 19.23 7.95
N ALA A 175 0.32 20.32 7.31
CA ALA A 175 0.30 20.44 5.86
C ALA A 175 1.60 21.09 5.35
N VAL A 176 2.08 20.59 4.23
CA VAL A 176 3.18 21.16 3.44
C VAL A 176 2.64 21.45 2.05
N ALA A 177 2.76 22.69 1.58
CA ALA A 177 2.20 23.05 0.28
C ALA A 177 3.02 24.14 -0.43
N PRO A 178 2.87 24.32 -1.75
CA PRO A 178 3.54 25.39 -2.49
C PRO A 178 3.16 26.82 -2.05
N SER A 179 1.96 26.99 -1.47
CA SER A 179 1.46 28.30 -1.02
C SER A 179 0.92 28.26 0.41
N ARG A 180 0.90 29.43 1.05
CA ARG A 180 0.35 29.62 2.40
C ARG A 180 -1.13 29.24 2.44
N GLU A 181 -1.89 29.68 1.44
CA GLU A 181 -3.32 29.47 1.32
C GLU A 181 -3.64 27.97 1.18
N GLU A 182 -2.87 27.24 0.37
CA GLU A 182 -3.02 25.79 0.26
C GLU A 182 -2.67 25.07 1.55
N ALA A 183 -1.57 25.43 2.21
CA ALA A 183 -1.20 24.82 3.50
C ALA A 183 -2.28 25.03 4.56
N GLN A 184 -2.88 26.24 4.60
CA GLN A 184 -4.02 26.55 5.48
C GLN A 184 -5.27 25.75 5.13
N TYR A 185 -5.60 25.64 3.85
CA TYR A 185 -6.77 24.89 3.41
C TYR A 185 -6.62 23.39 3.71
N ARG A 186 -5.51 22.78 3.30
CA ARG A 186 -5.26 21.34 3.42
C ARG A 186 -5.24 20.89 4.88
N VAL A 187 -4.56 21.64 5.76
CA VAL A 187 -4.52 21.30 7.19
C VAL A 187 -5.92 21.35 7.80
N ALA A 188 -6.71 22.40 7.48
CA ALA A 188 -8.03 22.60 8.05
C ALA A 188 -9.02 21.55 7.53
N TYR A 189 -8.90 21.20 6.25
CA TYR A 189 -9.70 20.16 5.61
C TYR A 189 -9.53 18.81 6.30
N TRP A 190 -8.29 18.37 6.54
CA TRP A 190 -8.01 17.07 7.16
C TRP A 190 -8.28 17.07 8.66
N ARG A 191 -7.93 18.15 9.37
CA ARG A 191 -8.17 18.27 10.81
C ARG A 191 -9.65 18.26 11.17
N ASN A 192 -10.49 18.92 10.39
CA ASN A 192 -11.93 19.04 10.66
C ASN A 192 -12.78 17.95 9.99
N ARG A 193 -12.15 16.97 9.35
CA ARG A 193 -12.86 15.89 8.70
C ARG A 193 -13.52 14.99 9.75
N GLU A 194 -14.76 14.57 9.51
CA GLU A 194 -15.49 13.71 10.44
C GLU A 194 -14.81 12.34 10.62
N ASN A 195 -14.32 11.76 9.53
CA ASN A 195 -13.62 10.48 9.54
C ASN A 195 -12.38 10.53 8.64
N PRO A 196 -11.27 11.13 9.12
CA PRO A 196 -10.06 11.33 8.32
C PRO A 196 -9.41 10.00 7.91
N VAL A 197 -9.40 9.00 8.81
CA VAL A 197 -8.83 7.67 8.53
C VAL A 197 -9.57 6.97 7.39
N ARG A 198 -10.91 6.93 7.46
CA ARG A 198 -11.72 6.32 6.39
C ARG A 198 -11.54 7.03 5.05
N ALA A 199 -11.44 8.36 5.08
CA ALA A 199 -11.24 9.14 3.86
C ALA A 199 -9.87 8.90 3.23
N GLN A 200 -8.82 8.78 4.05
CA GLN A 200 -7.49 8.39 3.58
C GLN A 200 -7.49 6.99 2.99
N ALA A 201 -8.07 6.01 3.70
CA ALA A 201 -8.13 4.62 3.22
C ALA A 201 -8.88 4.51 1.88
N ALA A 202 -10.01 5.23 1.75
CA ALA A 202 -10.76 5.29 0.50
C ALA A 202 -9.97 5.97 -0.63
N ALA A 203 -9.34 7.11 -0.37
CA ALA A 203 -8.51 7.80 -1.38
C ALA A 203 -7.32 6.95 -1.82
N TYR A 204 -6.72 6.20 -0.89
CA TYR A 204 -5.63 5.28 -1.18
C TYR A 204 -6.11 4.11 -2.04
N GLN A 205 -7.23 3.47 -1.68
CA GLN A 205 -7.83 2.37 -2.46
C GLN A 205 -8.20 2.81 -3.88
N ASN A 206 -8.86 3.96 -4.03
CA ASN A 206 -9.28 4.48 -5.33
C ASN A 206 -8.09 4.62 -6.31
N TRP A 207 -6.90 4.96 -5.82
CA TRP A 207 -5.71 4.99 -6.67
C TRP A 207 -5.41 3.62 -7.28
N PHE A 208 -5.55 2.53 -6.53
CA PHE A 208 -5.35 1.17 -7.08
C PHE A 208 -6.46 0.82 -8.07
N ASP A 209 -7.70 1.14 -7.73
CA ASP A 209 -8.85 0.88 -8.59
C ASP A 209 -8.73 1.57 -9.95
N ASP A 210 -8.12 2.76 -9.99
CA ASP A 210 -7.94 3.57 -11.19
C ASP A 210 -6.64 3.29 -11.96
N ASN A 211 -5.57 2.81 -11.29
CA ASN A 211 -4.22 2.75 -11.87
C ASN A 211 -3.62 1.34 -11.98
N ALA A 212 -4.00 0.42 -11.10
CA ALA A 212 -3.42 -0.93 -11.06
C ALA A 212 -4.35 -1.92 -11.79
N PRO A 213 -3.84 -2.72 -12.74
CA PRO A 213 -4.58 -3.89 -13.20
C PRO A 213 -4.84 -4.81 -12.02
N ARG A 214 -6.05 -5.36 -11.97
CA ARG A 214 -6.45 -6.28 -10.92
C ARG A 214 -5.89 -7.63 -11.23
N PHE A 215 -5.33 -8.27 -10.22
CA PHE A 215 -4.71 -9.57 -10.36
C PHE A 215 -5.17 -10.50 -9.25
N ASP A 216 -5.40 -11.76 -9.63
CA ASP A 216 -5.68 -12.89 -8.78
C ASP A 216 -5.06 -14.16 -9.34
N CYS A 217 -4.68 -15.09 -8.47
CA CYS A 217 -4.29 -16.44 -8.86
C CYS A 217 -4.42 -17.40 -7.68
N SER A 218 -4.31 -18.69 -7.97
CA SER A 218 -4.34 -19.75 -6.95
C SER A 218 -3.22 -19.67 -5.91
N ASP A 219 -2.16 -18.86 -6.15
CA ASP A 219 -1.13 -18.54 -5.15
C ASP A 219 -1.39 -17.16 -4.49
N PRO A 220 -1.90 -17.13 -3.25
CA PRO A 220 -2.22 -15.87 -2.56
C PRO A 220 -0.98 -15.01 -2.27
N TRP A 221 0.24 -15.58 -2.22
CA TRP A 221 1.46 -14.81 -1.98
C TRP A 221 1.88 -14.03 -3.19
N LEU A 222 1.68 -14.57 -4.40
CA LEU A 222 1.96 -13.80 -5.60
C LEU A 222 0.90 -12.72 -5.83
N THR A 223 -0.38 -13.00 -5.55
CA THR A 223 -1.42 -11.96 -5.52
C THR A 223 -1.00 -10.83 -4.57
N LYS A 224 -0.55 -11.17 -3.36
CA LYS A 224 -0.04 -10.18 -2.40
C LYS A 224 1.19 -9.43 -2.90
N LEU A 225 2.12 -10.12 -3.56
CA LEU A 225 3.32 -9.51 -4.15
C LEU A 225 2.95 -8.49 -5.24
N TRP A 226 2.05 -8.84 -6.16
CA TRP A 226 1.57 -7.96 -7.23
C TRP A 226 1.13 -6.59 -6.68
N TYR A 227 0.22 -6.61 -5.71
CA TYR A 227 -0.30 -5.37 -5.14
C TYR A 227 0.73 -4.64 -4.26
N HIS A 228 1.62 -5.36 -3.59
CA HIS A 228 2.74 -4.72 -2.88
C HIS A 228 3.64 -3.93 -3.82
N ARG A 229 3.90 -4.43 -5.03
CA ARG A 229 4.71 -3.73 -6.03
C ARG A 229 4.02 -2.50 -6.56
N TRP A 230 2.71 -2.56 -6.81
CA TRP A 230 1.92 -1.37 -7.12
C TRP A 230 1.94 -0.33 -5.98
N ALA A 231 1.92 -0.76 -4.72
CA ALA A 231 2.08 0.14 -3.58
C ALA A 231 3.47 0.80 -3.51
N VAL A 232 4.54 0.06 -3.78
CA VAL A 232 5.91 0.61 -3.89
C VAL A 232 5.99 1.61 -5.03
N MET A 233 5.40 1.30 -6.19
CA MET A 233 5.34 2.19 -7.34
C MET A 233 4.63 3.50 -7.05
N ARG A 234 3.46 3.42 -6.44
CA ARG A 234 2.72 4.60 -5.97
C ARG A 234 3.56 5.47 -5.05
N ARG A 235 4.29 4.84 -4.11
CA ARG A 235 5.13 5.55 -3.13
C ARG A 235 6.33 6.24 -3.77
N LEU A 236 6.99 5.57 -4.73
CA LEU A 236 8.17 6.09 -5.42
C LEU A 236 7.84 7.03 -6.59
N ARG A 237 6.55 7.13 -6.96
CA ARG A 237 6.03 8.00 -8.04
C ARG A 237 6.61 7.76 -9.44
N GLY A 238 7.30 6.63 -9.64
CA GLY A 238 7.78 6.12 -10.92
C GLY A 238 8.84 7.00 -11.58
N GLU A 239 10.11 6.65 -11.43
CA GLU A 239 11.18 6.81 -12.46
C GLU A 239 12.53 6.38 -11.88
N SER A 240 13.28 5.55 -12.62
CA SER A 240 14.44 6.03 -13.37
C SER A 240 14.73 5.25 -14.67
N ALA A 241 15.54 5.84 -15.55
CA ALA A 241 15.91 5.27 -16.85
C ALA A 241 17.04 4.20 -16.78
N GLU A 242 17.78 4.13 -15.67
CA GLU A 242 18.82 3.10 -15.44
C GLU A 242 18.21 1.74 -15.03
N GLU A 243 17.05 1.80 -14.41
CA GLU A 243 16.19 0.70 -13.94
C GLU A 243 15.62 -0.15 -15.11
N ILE A 244 15.24 0.50 -16.21
CA ILE A 244 14.83 -0.14 -17.48
C ILE A 244 15.97 -0.97 -18.12
N ALA A 245 17.25 -0.66 -17.84
CA ALA A 245 18.39 -1.36 -18.41
C ALA A 245 18.71 -2.69 -17.68
N ALA A 246 18.54 -2.74 -16.36
CA ALA A 246 18.76 -3.96 -15.54
C ALA A 246 17.78 -5.09 -15.91
N VAL A 247 16.56 -4.72 -16.30
CA VAL A 247 15.49 -5.64 -16.67
C VAL A 247 15.79 -6.42 -17.94
N ARG A 248 16.48 -5.79 -18.90
CA ARG A 248 16.88 -6.46 -20.14
C ARG A 248 17.90 -7.58 -19.90
N GLU A 249 18.63 -7.51 -18.79
CA GLU A 249 19.62 -8.52 -18.39
C GLU A 249 18.94 -9.74 -17.74
N ILE A 250 17.93 -9.51 -16.89
CA ILE A 250 17.15 -10.57 -16.19
C ILE A 250 16.25 -11.38 -17.14
N SER A 251 15.73 -10.73 -18.20
CA SER A 251 14.92 -11.35 -19.26
C SER A 251 15.62 -12.52 -19.99
N SER A 252 16.91 -12.72 -19.73
CA SER A 252 17.75 -13.77 -20.29
C SER A 252 17.83 -15.06 -19.45
N MET A 253 17.28 -15.05 -18.22
CA MET A 253 17.34 -16.21 -17.32
C MET A 253 16.14 -17.16 -17.52
N LYS A 254 16.43 -18.45 -17.73
CA LYS A 254 15.43 -19.52 -17.81
C LYS A 254 15.61 -20.47 -16.62
N SER A 255 14.55 -20.77 -15.87
CA SER A 255 14.28 -22.13 -15.33
C SER A 255 12.97 -22.22 -14.53
N GLU A 256 12.38 -23.42 -14.55
CA GLU A 256 11.16 -23.84 -13.84
C GLU A 256 11.23 -23.72 -12.30
N THR A 257 12.42 -23.59 -11.72
CA THR A 257 12.65 -23.41 -10.26
C THR A 257 12.35 -22.00 -9.76
N TRP A 258 12.15 -21.05 -10.66
CA TRP A 258 12.00 -19.63 -10.32
C TRP A 258 10.63 -19.27 -9.73
N LEU A 259 9.54 -19.88 -10.21
CA LEU A 259 8.18 -19.59 -9.71
C LEU A 259 8.05 -19.90 -8.21
N GLN A 260 8.57 -21.06 -7.81
CA GLN A 260 8.65 -21.47 -6.41
C GLN A 260 9.53 -20.50 -5.61
N GLY A 261 10.67 -20.07 -6.17
CA GLY A 261 11.55 -19.09 -5.55
C GLY A 261 10.91 -17.70 -5.36
N VAL A 262 10.09 -17.23 -6.31
CA VAL A 262 9.36 -15.95 -6.16
C VAL A 262 8.23 -16.05 -5.16
N ALA A 263 7.48 -17.15 -5.16
CA ALA A 263 6.43 -17.41 -4.17
C ALA A 263 7.03 -17.51 -2.76
N GLU A 264 8.14 -18.22 -2.60
CA GLU A 264 8.86 -18.36 -1.33
C GLU A 264 9.50 -17.04 -0.89
N TYR A 265 10.06 -16.26 -1.83
CA TYR A 265 10.52 -14.90 -1.57
C TYR A 265 9.37 -14.01 -1.09
N ALA A 266 8.23 -13.99 -1.79
CA ALA A 266 7.05 -13.23 -1.40
C ALA A 266 6.58 -13.63 0.00
N ARG A 267 6.45 -14.94 0.23
CA ARG A 267 6.11 -15.51 1.54
C ARG A 267 7.07 -15.04 2.62
N THR A 268 8.38 -15.15 2.41
CA THR A 268 9.41 -14.70 3.37
C THR A 268 9.28 -13.21 3.67
N GLN A 269 9.11 -12.36 2.65
CA GLN A 269 8.94 -10.92 2.81
C GLN A 269 7.74 -10.58 3.70
N PHE A 270 6.62 -11.30 3.56
CA PHE A 270 5.39 -10.99 4.27
C PHE A 270 5.21 -11.73 5.59
N GLU A 271 5.79 -12.92 5.76
CA GLU A 271 5.76 -13.69 7.02
C GLU A 271 6.88 -13.26 7.98
N ALA A 272 8.10 -13.05 7.49
CA ALA A 272 9.25 -12.67 8.31
C ALA A 272 9.39 -11.15 8.52
N GLY A 273 8.68 -10.34 7.72
CA GLY A 273 8.73 -8.88 7.80
C GLY A 273 10.09 -8.26 7.42
N ASP A 274 10.97 -9.05 6.80
CA ASP A 274 12.31 -8.62 6.38
C ASP A 274 12.29 -8.10 4.94
N PHE A 275 12.02 -6.81 4.78
CA PHE A 275 12.12 -6.11 3.49
C PHE A 275 13.56 -5.68 3.16
N THR A 276 14.54 -6.09 3.99
CA THR A 276 15.95 -5.72 3.90
C THR A 276 16.88 -6.87 3.52
N ASN A 277 16.45 -8.13 3.61
CA ASN A 277 17.30 -9.30 3.35
C ASN A 277 16.50 -10.56 2.92
N PRO A 278 16.76 -11.14 1.74
CA PRO A 278 16.38 -12.51 1.45
C PRO A 278 17.59 -13.45 1.62
N CYS A 279 17.45 -14.40 2.54
CA CYS A 279 18.00 -15.76 2.55
C CYS A 279 19.41 -15.99 1.93
N GLU A 280 20.42 -16.24 2.77
CA GLU A 280 21.79 -16.63 2.39
C GLU A 280 21.94 -18.06 1.83
N THR A 281 20.87 -18.75 1.41
CA THR A 281 20.97 -20.17 1.03
C THR A 281 20.15 -20.57 -0.21
N ASP A 282 20.31 -19.89 -1.34
CA ASP A 282 20.27 -20.42 -2.74
C ASP A 282 20.39 -19.22 -3.72
N PRO A 283 20.73 -19.38 -5.02
CA PRO A 283 20.93 -18.26 -5.93
C PRO A 283 19.58 -17.70 -6.40
N ALA A 284 18.87 -17.01 -5.50
CA ALA A 284 17.85 -16.05 -5.89
C ALA A 284 18.53 -14.86 -6.62
N PRO A 285 17.88 -14.26 -7.64
CA PRO A 285 18.42 -13.10 -8.34
C PRO A 285 18.84 -12.02 -7.33
N SER A 286 20.03 -11.47 -7.54
CA SER A 286 20.68 -10.61 -6.56
C SER A 286 19.80 -9.39 -6.22
N ASN A 287 19.85 -8.96 -4.96
CA ASN A 287 19.04 -7.90 -4.32
C ASN A 287 18.85 -6.57 -5.08
N ARG A 288 19.57 -6.35 -6.18
CA ARG A 288 19.46 -5.15 -7.03
C ARG A 288 18.31 -5.22 -8.04
N GLU A 289 17.81 -6.42 -8.34
CA GLU A 289 16.90 -6.68 -9.48
C GLU A 289 15.40 -6.67 -9.10
N LEU A 290 15.09 -6.64 -7.81
CA LEU A 290 13.74 -6.84 -7.26
C LEU A 290 13.05 -5.54 -6.83
N ARG A 291 13.38 -4.36 -7.37
CA ARG A 291 12.93 -3.07 -6.82
C ARG A 291 12.25 -2.11 -7.80
N GLU A 292 11.33 -2.55 -8.67
CA GLU A 292 10.81 -1.65 -9.72
C GLU A 292 9.40 -1.98 -10.26
N PRO A 293 8.76 -1.04 -10.99
CA PRO A 293 7.57 -1.30 -11.84
C PRO A 293 7.77 -2.44 -12.83
N THR A 294 9.03 -2.76 -13.09
CA THR A 294 9.42 -3.76 -14.04
C THR A 294 9.18 -5.19 -13.57
N LEU A 295 9.04 -5.43 -12.26
CA LEU A 295 8.55 -6.73 -11.77
C LEU A 295 7.08 -6.96 -12.12
N ASN A 296 6.23 -5.92 -12.19
CA ASN A 296 4.82 -6.09 -12.60
C ASN A 296 4.73 -6.43 -14.08
N ARG A 297 5.51 -5.72 -14.91
CA ARG A 297 5.70 -6.07 -16.31
C ARG A 297 6.26 -7.48 -16.45
N PHE A 298 7.22 -7.87 -15.60
CA PHE A 298 7.81 -9.22 -15.61
C PHE A 298 6.81 -10.29 -15.16
N ILE A 299 5.98 -10.06 -14.15
CA ILE A 299 4.91 -10.99 -13.76
C ILE A 299 3.93 -11.15 -14.93
N ALA A 300 3.52 -10.04 -15.57
CA ALA A 300 2.67 -10.13 -16.74
C ALA A 300 3.36 -10.87 -17.92
N GLU A 301 4.55 -10.45 -18.33
CA GLU A 301 5.24 -10.96 -19.53
C GLU A 301 5.89 -12.33 -19.34
N CYS A 302 6.49 -12.60 -18.17
CA CYS A 302 7.28 -13.81 -17.92
C CYS A 302 6.50 -14.88 -17.16
N LEU A 303 5.53 -14.50 -16.33
CA LEU A 303 4.79 -15.45 -15.51
C LEU A 303 3.43 -15.78 -16.15
N LEU A 304 2.65 -14.78 -16.54
CA LEU A 304 1.40 -14.99 -17.27
C LEU A 304 1.62 -15.17 -18.78
N GLY A 305 2.81 -14.82 -19.28
CA GLY A 305 3.12 -14.88 -20.71
C GLY A 305 2.52 -13.74 -21.54
N VAL A 306 1.96 -12.71 -20.91
CA VAL A 306 1.19 -11.63 -21.55
C VAL A 306 2.14 -10.53 -22.04
N ALA A 307 2.37 -10.45 -23.35
CA ALA A 307 3.20 -9.42 -23.95
C ALA A 307 2.44 -8.61 -25.01
N LEU A 308 2.30 -7.30 -24.79
CA LEU A 308 1.66 -6.38 -25.73
C LEU A 308 2.70 -5.75 -26.66
N ARG A 309 2.49 -5.84 -27.98
CA ARG A 309 3.34 -5.25 -29.02
C ARG A 309 2.50 -4.54 -30.07
N GLY A 310 2.29 -3.24 -29.88
CA GLY A 310 1.36 -2.48 -30.72
C GLY A 310 -0.05 -3.02 -30.53
N ASP A 311 -0.69 -3.43 -31.64
CA ASP A 311 -2.03 -4.00 -31.63
C ASP A 311 -2.02 -5.54 -31.50
N THR A 312 -0.85 -6.17 -31.34
CA THR A 312 -0.75 -7.63 -31.15
C THR A 312 -0.53 -7.97 -29.68
N LEU A 313 -1.39 -8.84 -29.13
CA LEU A 313 -1.17 -9.54 -27.88
C LEU A 313 -0.49 -10.88 -28.16
N ARG A 314 0.71 -11.06 -27.62
CA ARG A 314 1.41 -12.35 -27.63
C ARG A 314 1.25 -13.02 -26.28
N MET A 315 0.78 -14.27 -26.28
CA MET A 315 0.69 -15.12 -25.11
C MET A 315 1.77 -16.20 -25.18
N LEU A 316 2.60 -16.26 -24.14
CA LEU A 316 3.65 -17.26 -23.92
C LEU A 316 3.53 -17.80 -22.49
N PRO A 317 2.44 -18.49 -22.13
CA PRO A 317 2.26 -18.89 -20.75
C PRO A 317 3.39 -19.84 -20.34
N ALA A 318 4.09 -19.48 -19.26
CA ALA A 318 5.20 -20.27 -18.72
C ALA A 318 4.80 -21.00 -17.42
N LEU A 319 3.50 -21.08 -17.14
CA LEU A 319 3.00 -21.76 -15.96
C LEU A 319 3.12 -23.27 -16.18
N PRO A 320 3.74 -24.02 -15.24
CA PRO A 320 3.62 -25.47 -15.25
C PRO A 320 2.13 -25.85 -15.10
N PRO A 321 1.72 -27.05 -15.52
CA PRO A 321 0.38 -27.55 -15.26
C PRO A 321 0.06 -27.54 -13.76
N ALA A 322 -1.20 -27.35 -13.36
CA ALA A 322 -1.57 -27.39 -11.94
C ALA A 322 -1.19 -28.71 -11.27
N SER A 323 -1.23 -29.82 -12.01
CA SER A 323 -0.79 -31.15 -11.56
C SER A 323 0.68 -31.24 -11.17
N GLU A 324 1.51 -30.28 -11.58
CA GLU A 324 2.95 -30.21 -11.31
C GLU A 324 3.32 -29.04 -10.39
N GLY A 325 2.33 -28.50 -9.66
CA GLY A 325 2.51 -27.35 -8.76
C GLY A 325 2.38 -25.99 -9.45
N GLY A 326 1.86 -25.97 -10.68
CA GLY A 326 1.41 -24.75 -11.34
C GLY A 326 0.08 -24.23 -10.80
N TRP A 327 -0.44 -23.21 -11.46
CA TRP A 327 -1.66 -22.54 -11.01
C TRP A 327 -2.91 -23.15 -11.62
N SER A 328 -3.91 -23.42 -10.78
CA SER A 328 -5.21 -23.87 -11.26
C SER A 328 -6.05 -22.75 -11.84
N HIS A 329 -5.80 -21.49 -11.46
CA HIS A 329 -6.49 -20.33 -12.00
C HIS A 329 -5.67 -19.05 -11.86
N PHE A 330 -5.89 -18.11 -12.78
CA PHE A 330 -5.50 -16.70 -12.60
C PHE A 330 -6.42 -15.77 -13.39
N CYS A 331 -6.53 -14.53 -12.93
CA CYS A 331 -7.21 -13.45 -13.65
C CYS A 331 -6.39 -12.18 -13.57
N LEU A 332 -6.10 -11.61 -14.74
CA LEU A 332 -5.53 -10.27 -14.90
C LEU A 332 -6.56 -9.40 -15.60
N GLU A 333 -7.19 -8.49 -14.86
CA GLU A 333 -8.26 -7.60 -15.35
C GLU A 333 -7.77 -6.15 -15.44
N ASN A 334 -8.29 -5.39 -16.41
CA ASN A 334 -7.95 -3.98 -16.67
C ASN A 334 -6.48 -3.75 -17.07
N LEU A 335 -5.88 -4.71 -17.78
CA LEU A 335 -4.60 -4.47 -18.43
C LEU A 335 -4.80 -3.50 -19.61
N ARG A 336 -4.25 -2.30 -19.50
CA ARG A 336 -4.41 -1.27 -20.54
C ARG A 336 -3.56 -1.57 -21.77
N SER A 337 -4.19 -1.63 -22.94
CA SER A 337 -3.55 -1.72 -24.26
C SER A 337 -4.15 -0.65 -25.16
N ALA A 338 -3.37 0.39 -25.48
CA ALA A 338 -3.88 1.60 -26.16
C ALA A 338 -5.15 2.15 -25.47
N GLU A 339 -6.27 2.25 -26.20
CA GLU A 339 -7.57 2.73 -25.69
C GLU A 339 -8.47 1.61 -25.15
N ARG A 340 -7.96 0.38 -25.03
CA ARG A 340 -8.72 -0.79 -24.61
C ARG A 340 -8.28 -1.35 -23.27
N LEU A 341 -9.21 -2.00 -22.59
CA LEU A 341 -8.96 -2.77 -21.38
C LEU A 341 -9.02 -4.26 -21.69
N LEU A 342 -7.91 -4.95 -21.46
CA LEU A 342 -7.82 -6.38 -21.63
C LEU A 342 -8.04 -7.08 -20.29
N THR A 343 -8.73 -8.22 -20.36
CA THR A 343 -8.84 -9.19 -19.27
C THR A 343 -8.34 -10.53 -19.77
N VAL A 344 -7.40 -11.14 -19.07
CA VAL A 344 -6.86 -12.46 -19.35
C VAL A 344 -7.25 -13.36 -18.18
N VAL A 345 -7.94 -14.45 -18.49
CA VAL A 345 -8.44 -15.43 -17.51
C VAL A 345 -7.89 -16.79 -17.88
N TRP A 346 -7.46 -17.53 -16.88
CA TRP A 346 -7.14 -18.95 -16.97
C TRP A 346 -7.87 -19.67 -15.86
N ASP A 347 -8.60 -20.71 -16.23
CA ASP A 347 -9.16 -21.71 -15.32
C ASP A 347 -8.78 -23.10 -15.85
N ASP A 348 -8.08 -23.91 -15.06
CA ASP A 348 -7.58 -25.21 -15.50
C ASP A 348 -8.75 -26.15 -15.83
N PRO A 349 -8.92 -26.57 -17.11
CA PRO A 349 -10.05 -27.42 -17.52
C PRO A 349 -10.01 -28.82 -16.91
N SER A 350 -8.90 -29.24 -16.30
CA SER A 350 -8.83 -30.50 -15.55
C SER A 350 -9.58 -30.45 -14.21
N ASP A 351 -9.80 -29.25 -13.66
CA ASP A 351 -10.62 -29.03 -12.47
C ASP A 351 -12.04 -28.53 -12.83
N LEU A 352 -12.82 -29.42 -13.45
CA LEU A 352 -14.20 -29.15 -13.87
C LEU A 352 -15.17 -28.86 -12.70
N SER A 353 -14.70 -28.88 -11.46
CA SER A 353 -15.51 -28.63 -10.26
C SER A 353 -15.53 -27.16 -9.84
N PHE A 354 -14.67 -26.33 -10.44
CA PHE A 354 -14.42 -24.96 -10.00
C PHE A 354 -14.16 -24.02 -11.18
N ASP A 355 -15.15 -23.17 -11.48
CA ASP A 355 -14.99 -21.96 -12.30
C ASP A 355 -14.67 -20.82 -11.33
N ALA A 356 -13.38 -20.42 -11.25
CA ALA A 356 -12.91 -19.51 -10.21
C ALA A 356 -13.52 -18.11 -10.36
N TYR A 357 -13.77 -17.69 -11.61
CA TYR A 357 -14.19 -16.33 -11.94
C TYR A 357 -15.66 -16.22 -12.36
N GLN A 358 -16.38 -17.35 -12.39
CA GLN A 358 -17.81 -17.46 -12.73
C GLN A 358 -18.12 -16.86 -14.11
N ASP A 359 -17.19 -16.99 -15.06
CA ASP A 359 -17.34 -16.50 -16.43
C ASP A 359 -17.90 -17.56 -17.38
N GLY A 360 -17.94 -18.83 -16.94
CA GLY A 360 -18.48 -19.97 -17.65
C GLY A 360 -17.53 -20.60 -18.67
N ASP A 361 -16.29 -20.12 -18.79
CA ASP A 361 -15.28 -20.61 -19.73
C ASP A 361 -14.14 -21.30 -18.95
N MET A 362 -13.84 -22.57 -19.26
CA MET A 362 -12.64 -23.26 -18.75
C MET A 362 -11.53 -23.21 -19.79
N GLY A 363 -10.30 -22.96 -19.39
CA GLY A 363 -9.15 -22.72 -20.26
C GLY A 363 -8.74 -21.26 -20.25
N LEU A 364 -7.95 -20.85 -21.25
CA LEU A 364 -7.47 -19.49 -21.38
C LEU A 364 -8.46 -18.65 -22.19
N THR A 365 -9.00 -17.61 -21.58
CA THR A 365 -9.97 -16.70 -22.20
C THR A 365 -9.45 -15.27 -22.17
N ILE A 366 -9.59 -14.56 -23.30
CA ILE A 366 -9.24 -13.14 -23.40
C ILE A 366 -10.48 -12.32 -23.75
N TYR A 367 -10.67 -11.25 -22.97
CA TYR A 367 -11.68 -10.24 -23.19
C TYR A 367 -11.04 -8.90 -23.54
N ALA A 368 -11.64 -8.17 -24.47
CA ALA A 368 -11.37 -6.75 -24.70
C ALA A 368 -12.63 -5.96 -24.41
N ASP A 369 -12.53 -4.98 -23.51
CA ASP A 369 -13.63 -4.12 -23.08
C ASP A 369 -14.86 -4.92 -22.60
N GLY A 370 -14.60 -6.05 -21.96
CA GLY A 370 -15.62 -6.99 -21.47
C GLY A 370 -16.29 -7.85 -22.54
N ARG A 371 -15.77 -7.89 -23.77
CA ARG A 371 -16.21 -8.81 -24.83
C ARG A 371 -15.15 -9.86 -25.07
N ARG A 372 -15.54 -11.14 -25.05
CA ARG A 372 -14.64 -12.25 -25.41
C ARG A 372 -14.15 -12.10 -26.84
N ILE A 373 -12.84 -12.11 -27.02
CA ILE A 373 -12.17 -12.00 -28.32
C ILE A 373 -11.34 -13.25 -28.66
N TYR A 374 -10.99 -14.06 -27.66
CA TYR A 374 -10.23 -15.28 -27.86
C TYR A 374 -10.50 -16.29 -26.74
N HIS A 375 -10.35 -17.57 -27.07
CA HIS A 375 -10.46 -18.67 -26.13
C HIS A 375 -9.67 -19.89 -26.65
N GLN A 376 -8.98 -20.59 -25.76
CA GLN A 376 -8.37 -21.90 -26.02
C GLN A 376 -8.41 -22.76 -24.75
N GLU A 377 -8.41 -24.08 -24.91
CA GLU A 377 -8.53 -25.01 -23.78
C GLU A 377 -7.22 -25.16 -22.98
N ASP A 378 -6.08 -24.78 -23.56
CA ASP A 378 -4.75 -25.00 -22.98
C ASP A 378 -3.94 -23.69 -22.85
N LEU A 379 -2.68 -23.84 -22.46
CA LEU A 379 -1.72 -22.75 -22.32
C LEU A 379 -0.70 -22.72 -23.47
N GLU A 380 -1.03 -23.27 -24.65
CA GLU A 380 -0.13 -23.20 -25.80
C GLU A 380 0.08 -21.74 -26.24
N PRO A 381 1.30 -21.37 -26.69
CA PRO A 381 1.58 -20.03 -27.17
C PRO A 381 0.77 -19.62 -28.42
N PHE A 382 0.37 -18.35 -28.47
CA PHE A 382 -0.27 -17.76 -29.66
C PHE A 382 -0.03 -16.25 -29.76
N ASP A 383 -0.28 -15.73 -30.96
CA ASP A 383 -0.35 -14.29 -31.24
C ASP A 383 -1.80 -13.94 -31.62
N LEU A 384 -2.33 -12.87 -31.04
CA LEU A 384 -3.68 -12.38 -31.25
C LEU A 384 -3.64 -10.91 -31.66
N GLU A 385 -4.14 -10.62 -32.86
CA GLU A 385 -4.39 -9.24 -33.30
C GLU A 385 -5.61 -8.70 -32.53
N LEU A 386 -5.39 -7.64 -31.77
CA LEU A 386 -6.45 -6.97 -31.02
C LEU A 386 -7.34 -6.21 -32.02
N PRO A 387 -8.68 -6.32 -31.89
CA PRO A 387 -9.57 -5.55 -32.74
C PRO A 387 -9.33 -4.05 -32.52
N LEU A 388 -9.16 -3.28 -33.61
CA LEU A 388 -9.07 -1.82 -33.58
C LEU A 388 -10.32 -1.20 -32.96
#